data_AF-A0A969EVE8-F1
#
_entry.id   AF-A0A969EVE8-F1
#
_cell.length_a   1.000
_cell.length_b   1.000
_cell.length_c   1.000
_cell.angle_alpha   90.00
_cell.angle_beta   90.00
_cell.angle_gamma   90.00
#
_symmetry.space_group_name_H-M   'P 1'
#
loop_
_entity.id
_entity.type
_entity.pdbx_description
1 polymer ?
#
loop_
_entity_poly.entity_id
_entity_poly.type
_entity_poly.pdbx_seq_one_letter_code
_entity_poly.pdbx_strand_id
1 'polypeptide(L)'
;MPTKPKPDATLPKFSPEQIAAARTDAPEATAPDGIDWSRAVLTEGGGVKATLTSLRRQRGPNKRPVKEQVAIRFSPEVLAYFRAQGRGWQTRMDEALKEFIKSHRSTE
;
A
#
# COMPACT_ATOMS: atom_id res chain seq x y z
N MET A 1 14.59 -21.43 -17.51
CA MET A 1 16.04 -21.39 -17.24
C MET A 1 16.25 -20.87 -15.83
N PRO A 2 16.90 -21.60 -14.92
CA PRO A 2 17.20 -21.07 -13.59
C PRO A 2 18.35 -20.07 -13.70
N THR A 3 18.08 -18.79 -13.47
CA THR A 3 19.10 -17.73 -13.35
C THR A 3 19.83 -17.87 -12.01
N LYS A 4 21.17 -17.72 -12.06
CA LYS A 4 22.03 -17.78 -10.88
C LYS A 4 21.59 -16.75 -9.82
N PRO A 5 21.62 -17.09 -8.52
CA PRO A 5 21.32 -16.13 -7.46
C PRO A 5 22.35 -15.00 -7.45
N LYS A 6 21.87 -13.80 -7.15
CA LYS A 6 22.68 -12.57 -7.04
C LYS A 6 23.75 -12.78 -5.95
N PRO A 7 25.02 -12.41 -6.17
CA PRO A 7 26.05 -12.54 -5.15
C PRO A 7 25.70 -11.64 -3.95
N ASP A 8 25.77 -12.20 -2.74
CA ASP A 8 25.70 -11.45 -1.49
C ASP A 8 26.97 -10.60 -1.34
N ALA A 9 26.99 -9.44 -1.99
CA ALA A 9 28.04 -8.46 -1.82
C ALA A 9 27.81 -7.73 -0.49
N THR A 10 28.17 -8.37 0.62
CA THR A 10 28.38 -7.62 1.87
C THR A 10 29.69 -6.87 1.71
N LEU A 11 29.59 -5.58 1.39
CA LEU A 11 30.75 -4.69 1.40
C LEU A 11 31.45 -4.79 2.78
N PRO A 12 32.79 -4.88 2.83
CA PRO A 12 33.50 -4.85 4.11
C PRO A 12 33.19 -3.53 4.83
N LYS A 13 32.99 -3.61 6.14
CA LYS A 13 32.84 -2.40 6.97
C LYS A 13 34.16 -1.62 6.93
N PHE A 14 34.09 -0.31 6.79
CA PHE A 14 35.27 0.56 6.83
C PHE A 14 36.03 0.38 8.15
N SER A 15 37.37 0.29 8.08
CA SER A 15 38.21 0.27 9.27
C SER A 15 38.21 1.63 9.97
N PRO A 16 38.52 1.70 11.28
CA PRO A 16 38.66 2.97 12.00
C PRO A 16 39.64 3.95 11.35
N GLU A 17 40.72 3.43 10.74
CA GLU A 17 41.73 4.24 10.05
C GLU A 17 41.19 4.83 8.74
N GLN A 18 40.43 4.05 7.98
CA GLN A 18 39.80 4.53 6.75
C GLN A 18 38.76 5.62 7.03
N ILE A 19 38.03 5.49 8.14
CA ILE A 19 37.07 6.51 8.59
C ILE A 19 37.81 7.79 9.02
N ALA A 20 38.94 7.66 9.71
CA ALA A 20 39.76 8.80 10.12
C ALA A 20 40.34 9.54 8.91
N ALA A 21 40.90 8.81 7.93
CA ALA A 21 41.43 9.37 6.69
C ALA A 21 40.33 10.07 5.86
N ALA A 22 39.15 9.47 5.76
CA ALA A 22 38.01 10.09 5.08
C ALA A 22 37.53 11.38 5.79
N ARG A 23 37.64 11.45 7.12
CA ARG A 23 37.28 12.65 7.89
C ARG A 23 38.28 13.79 7.68
N THR A 24 39.56 13.48 7.50
CA THR A 24 40.61 14.48 7.22
C THR A 24 40.56 15.00 5.79
N ASP A 25 40.14 14.17 4.84
CA ASP A 25 40.00 14.54 3.41
C ASP A 25 38.63 15.18 3.10
N ALA A 26 37.68 15.10 4.04
CA ALA A 26 36.37 15.71 3.89
C ALA A 26 36.51 17.24 3.74
N PRO A 27 35.93 17.84 2.69
CA PRO A 27 35.92 19.29 2.55
C PRO A 27 35.19 19.91 3.74
N GLU A 28 35.61 21.10 4.14
CA GLU A 28 34.96 21.83 5.22
C GLU A 28 33.48 22.03 4.88
N ALA A 29 32.60 21.58 5.78
CA ALA A 29 31.18 21.50 5.52
C ALA A 29 30.61 22.92 5.32
N THR A 30 30.43 23.30 4.06
CA THR A 30 29.72 24.53 3.70
C THR A 30 28.23 24.21 3.73
N ALA A 31 27.65 24.16 4.93
CA ALA A 31 26.21 24.16 5.05
C ALA A 31 25.70 25.51 4.53
N PRO A 32 24.72 25.54 3.61
CA PRO A 32 24.10 26.81 3.24
C PRO A 32 23.46 27.42 4.49
N ASP A 33 23.78 28.68 4.78
CA ASP A 33 23.08 29.43 5.82
C ASP A 33 21.60 29.51 5.46
N GLY A 34 20.72 29.17 6.41
CA GLY A 34 19.27 29.26 6.25
C GLY A 34 18.56 28.02 5.70
N ILE A 35 18.94 26.82 6.16
CA ILE A 35 18.13 25.61 5.90
C ILE A 35 16.76 25.75 6.58
N ASP A 36 15.68 25.77 5.80
CA ASP A 36 14.31 25.86 6.32
C ASP A 36 13.85 24.53 6.89
N TRP A 37 13.74 24.48 8.23
CA TRP A 37 13.29 23.32 8.99
C TRP A 37 11.79 23.33 9.29
N SER A 38 11.01 24.28 8.76
CA SER A 38 9.59 24.46 9.08
C SER A 38 8.71 23.22 8.84
N ARG A 39 9.12 22.32 7.95
CA ARG A 39 8.41 21.06 7.63
C ARG A 39 9.04 19.81 8.23
N ALA A 40 10.05 19.96 9.07
CA ALA A 40 10.70 18.82 9.72
C ALA A 40 9.76 18.15 10.71
N VAL A 41 9.72 16.81 10.68
CA VAL A 41 8.98 16.02 11.67
C VAL A 41 9.96 15.60 12.76
N LEU A 42 9.92 16.27 13.91
CA LEU A 42 10.67 15.86 15.09
C LEU A 42 9.89 14.74 15.81
N THR A 43 10.54 13.63 16.09
CA THR A 43 9.99 12.57 16.96
C THR A 43 10.96 12.35 18.10
N GLU A 44 10.55 12.73 19.32
CA GLU A 44 11.38 12.58 20.51
C GLU A 44 11.60 11.11 20.85
N GLY A 45 12.86 10.75 21.16
CA GLY A 45 13.21 9.48 21.81
C GLY A 45 13.03 8.19 21.00
N GLY A 46 12.70 8.24 19.71
CA GLY A 46 12.31 7.03 18.94
C GLY A 46 13.25 6.59 17.79
N GLY A 47 14.25 7.39 17.46
CA GLY A 47 15.15 7.15 16.32
C GLY A 47 14.43 7.04 14.96
N VAL A 48 15.17 6.68 13.92
CA VAL A 48 14.69 6.66 12.51
C VAL A 48 13.44 5.79 12.34
N LYS A 49 13.32 4.70 13.11
CA LYS A 49 12.20 3.74 13.02
C LYS A 49 10.88 4.33 13.52
N ALA A 50 10.88 5.13 14.58
CA ALA A 50 9.68 5.77 15.10
C ALA A 50 9.18 6.89 14.17
N THR A 51 10.10 7.74 13.68
CA THR A 51 9.79 8.73 12.63
C THR A 51 9.20 8.09 11.38
N LEU A 52 9.74 6.95 10.94
CA LEU A 52 9.24 6.28 9.74
C LEU A 52 7.83 5.69 9.97
N THR A 53 7.51 5.33 11.22
CA THR A 53 6.18 4.82 11.59
C THR A 53 5.17 5.96 11.68
N SER A 54 5.53 7.12 12.23
CA SER A 54 4.64 8.29 12.28
C SER A 54 4.36 8.89 10.89
N LEU A 55 5.36 8.85 10.00
CA LEU A 55 5.22 9.30 8.60
C LEU A 55 4.40 8.34 7.74
N ARG A 56 4.27 7.06 8.13
CA ARG A 56 3.43 6.10 7.41
C ARG A 56 1.97 6.50 7.58
N ARG A 57 1.41 7.16 6.56
CA ARG A 57 -0.03 7.36 6.39
C ARG A 57 -0.71 5.98 6.29
N GLN A 58 -1.06 5.40 7.43
CA GLN A 58 -1.89 4.20 7.45
C GLN A 58 -3.28 4.58 6.93
N ARG A 59 -3.69 3.93 5.85
CA ARG A 59 -5.09 3.91 5.45
C ARG A 59 -5.88 3.36 6.64
N GLY A 60 -6.84 4.13 7.14
CA GLY A 60 -7.67 3.71 8.27
C GLY A 60 -8.30 2.33 8.02
N PRO A 61 -8.67 1.60 9.08
CA PRO A 61 -9.31 0.30 8.94
C PRO A 61 -10.48 0.42 7.96
N ASN A 62 -10.57 -0.52 7.03
CA ASN A 62 -11.62 -0.53 6.02
C ASN A 62 -12.97 -0.59 6.75
N LYS A 63 -13.69 0.53 6.82
CA LYS A 63 -14.98 0.59 7.51
C LYS A 63 -15.95 -0.32 6.74
N ARG A 64 -16.19 -1.50 7.33
CA ARG A 64 -17.13 -2.57 6.95
C ARG A 64 -16.57 -3.62 5.99
N PRO A 65 -16.84 -4.93 6.19
CA PRO A 65 -16.67 -5.91 5.13
C PRO A 65 -17.63 -5.57 3.97
N VAL A 66 -17.03 -5.32 2.81
CA VAL A 66 -17.68 -4.83 1.59
C VAL A 66 -18.08 -6.05 0.76
N LYS A 67 -19.33 -6.51 0.92
CA LYS A 67 -19.93 -7.66 0.20
C LYS A 67 -19.27 -9.01 0.56
N GLU A 68 -20.08 -10.03 0.78
CA GLU A 68 -19.59 -11.39 1.00
C GLU A 68 -19.36 -12.08 -0.35
N GLN A 69 -18.17 -12.63 -0.57
CA GLN A 69 -17.86 -13.37 -1.79
C GLN A 69 -18.29 -14.83 -1.63
N VAL A 70 -19.41 -15.18 -2.26
CA VAL A 70 -19.92 -16.56 -2.30
C VAL A 70 -19.85 -17.10 -3.73
N ALA A 71 -19.41 -18.35 -3.88
CA ALA A 71 -19.39 -19.04 -5.16
C ALA A 71 -20.75 -19.71 -5.45
N ILE A 72 -21.67 -18.96 -6.06
CA ILE A 72 -23.01 -19.43 -6.46
C ILE A 72 -23.01 -19.78 -7.95
N ARG A 73 -23.69 -20.88 -8.32
CA ARG A 73 -23.91 -21.25 -9.72
C ARG A 73 -25.17 -20.56 -10.23
N PHE A 74 -25.05 -19.84 -11.35
CA PHE A 74 -26.17 -19.21 -12.05
C PHE A 74 -26.44 -19.94 -13.38
N SER A 75 -27.69 -19.85 -13.86
CA SER A 75 -28.03 -20.31 -15.22
C SER A 75 -27.18 -19.57 -16.26
N PRO A 76 -26.73 -20.25 -17.34
CA PRO A 76 -25.91 -19.63 -18.38
C PRO A 76 -26.60 -18.41 -19.04
N GLU A 77 -27.92 -18.43 -19.18
CA GLU A 77 -28.69 -17.33 -19.79
C GLU A 77 -28.61 -16.05 -18.96
N VAL A 78 -28.69 -16.17 -17.64
CA VAL A 78 -28.58 -15.04 -16.70
C VAL A 78 -27.19 -14.41 -16.79
N LEU A 79 -26.14 -15.24 -16.79
CA LEU A 79 -24.77 -14.75 -16.93
C LEU A 79 -24.52 -14.11 -18.29
N ALA A 80 -25.05 -14.69 -19.37
CA ALA A 80 -24.92 -14.14 -20.72
C ALA A 80 -25.56 -12.74 -20.81
N TYR A 81 -26.78 -12.59 -20.28
CA TYR A 81 -27.49 -11.31 -20.25
C TYR A 81 -26.70 -10.21 -19.54
N PHE A 82 -26.25 -10.46 -18.31
CA PHE A 82 -25.53 -9.43 -17.56
C PHE A 82 -24.15 -9.14 -18.16
N ARG A 83 -23.39 -10.17 -18.58
CA ARG A 83 -22.07 -9.98 -19.21
C ARG A 83 -22.14 -9.15 -20.49
N ALA A 84 -23.21 -9.30 -21.28
CA ALA A 84 -23.43 -8.49 -22.48
C ALA A 84 -23.52 -6.98 -22.19
N GLN A 85 -23.84 -6.59 -20.96
CA GLN A 85 -23.89 -5.17 -20.57
C GLN A 85 -22.49 -4.55 -20.33
N GLY A 86 -21.43 -5.36 -20.35
CA GLY A 86 -20.04 -4.89 -20.25
C GLY A 86 -19.58 -4.58 -18.81
N ARG A 87 -18.70 -3.58 -18.67
CA ARG A 87 -18.05 -3.26 -17.39
C ARG A 87 -19.08 -2.98 -16.29
N GLY A 88 -18.91 -3.60 -15.13
CA GLY A 88 -19.83 -3.44 -13.99
C GLY A 88 -21.06 -4.35 -14.01
N TRP A 89 -21.12 -5.36 -14.90
CA TRP A 89 -22.23 -6.30 -14.95
C TRP A 89 -22.56 -6.99 -13.62
N GLN A 90 -21.56 -7.31 -12.80
CA GLN A 90 -21.77 -7.86 -11.46
C GLN A 90 -22.47 -6.88 -10.51
N THR A 91 -22.21 -5.58 -10.66
CA THR A 91 -22.88 -4.55 -9.84
C THR A 91 -24.34 -4.41 -10.25
N ARG A 92 -24.63 -4.43 -11.55
CA ARG A 92 -26.02 -4.43 -12.05
C ARG A 92 -26.78 -5.69 -11.65
N MET A 93 -26.11 -6.84 -11.62
CA MET A 93 -26.70 -8.08 -11.11
C MET A 93 -27.02 -7.99 -9.62
N ASP A 94 -26.12 -7.44 -8.81
CA ASP A 94 -26.34 -7.17 -7.37
C ASP A 94 -27.52 -6.20 -7.14
N GLU A 95 -27.66 -5.16 -7.96
CA GLU A 95 -28.79 -4.22 -7.91
C GLU A 95 -30.13 -4.89 -8.27
N ALA A 96 -30.15 -5.72 -9.31
CA ALA A 96 -31.34 -6.48 -9.70
C ALA A 96 -31.80 -7.42 -8.59
N LEU A 97 -30.87 -8.11 -7.92
CA LEU A 97 -31.18 -8.98 -6.79
C LEU A 97 -31.74 -8.18 -5.59
N LYS A 98 -31.20 -6.99 -5.32
CA LYS A 98 -31.72 -6.10 -4.27
C LYS A 98 -33.14 -5.62 -4.57
N GLU A 99 -33.43 -5.29 -5.82
CA GLU A 99 -34.76 -4.85 -6.24
C GLU A 99 -35.78 -5.99 -6.16
N PHE A 100 -35.37 -7.21 -6.54
CA PHE A 100 -36.17 -8.42 -6.35
C PHE A 100 -36.51 -8.63 -4.86
N ILE A 101 -35.52 -8.51 -3.97
CA ILE A 101 -35.75 -8.62 -2.52
C ILE A 101 -36.73 -7.54 -2.03
N LYS A 102 -36.57 -6.28 -2.44
CA LYS A 102 -37.48 -5.20 -2.00
C LYS A 102 -38.92 -5.44 -2.42
N SER A 103 -39.14 -5.83 -3.68
CA SER A 103 -40.47 -6.06 -4.24
C SER A 103 -41.17 -7.28 -3.62
N HIS A 104 -40.42 -8.28 -3.17
CA HIS A 104 -40.96 -9.54 -2.62
C HIS A 104 -40.94 -9.59 -1.09
N ARG A 105 -40.40 -8.56 -0.43
CA ARG A 105 -40.41 -8.42 1.03
C ARG A 105 -41.74 -7.86 1.56
N SER A 106 -42.63 -7.39 0.69
CA SER A 106 -43.95 -6.85 1.05
C SER A 106 -45.07 -7.91 1.14
N THR A 107 -44.71 -9.19 1.08
CA THR A 107 -45.65 -10.30 1.18
C THR A 107 -45.40 -11.09 2.47
N GLU A 108 -45.54 -10.44 3.62
CA GLU A 108 -45.73 -11.06 4.94
C GLU A 108 -46.35 -10.05 5.91
#